data_AF-A0A1M6I212-F1
#
_entry.id   AF-A0A1M6I212-F1
#
_cell.length_a   1.000
_cell.length_b   1.000
_cell.length_c   1.000
_cell.angle_alpha   90.00
_cell.angle_beta   90.00
_cell.angle_gamma   90.00
#
_symmetry.space_group_name_H-M   'P 1'
#
loop_
_entity.id
_entity.type
_entity.pdbx_description
1 polymer ?
#
loop_
_entity_poly.entity_id
_entity_poly.type
_entity_poly.pdbx_seq_one_letter_code
_entity_poly.pdbx_strand_id
1 'polypeptide(L)'
;MNKEERRLAKWEKIKSKGLISYLIKMGLFYHGLYFFLIWVFLVPFINSNFTSDFIKNESFKERVSAFVVVSILYGLCLGYISWRNLEKRYAHII
;
A
#
# COMPACT_ATOMS: atom_id res chain seq x y z
N MET A 1 4.27 9.88 28.61
CA MET A 1 4.45 9.99 27.15
C MET A 1 3.10 10.25 26.49
N ASN A 2 2.89 11.49 26.07
CA ASN A 2 1.68 11.98 25.39
C ASN A 2 1.50 11.27 24.02
N LYS A 3 0.27 11.20 23.52
CA LYS A 3 -0.05 10.56 22.21
C LYS A 3 0.75 11.19 21.06
N GLU A 4 1.02 12.48 21.11
CA GLU A 4 1.79 13.20 20.09
C GLU A 4 3.27 12.85 20.11
N GLU A 5 3.88 12.80 21.30
CA GLU A 5 5.27 12.35 21.48
C GLU A 5 5.47 10.93 20.95
N ARG A 6 4.50 10.01 21.19
CA ARG A 6 4.55 8.65 20.63
C ARG A 6 4.56 8.65 19.11
N ARG A 7 3.78 9.54 18.48
CA ARG A 7 3.69 9.64 17.02
C ARG A 7 4.94 10.28 16.42
N LEU A 8 5.51 11.30 17.07
CA LEU A 8 6.77 11.92 16.68
C LEU A 8 7.92 10.90 16.75
N ALA A 9 8.09 10.19 17.86
CA ALA A 9 9.11 9.15 18.00
C ALA A 9 8.97 8.04 16.94
N LYS A 10 7.72 7.68 16.59
CA LYS A 10 7.46 6.74 15.50
C LYS A 10 7.86 7.32 14.14
N TRP A 11 7.58 8.59 13.89
CA TRP A 11 7.99 9.29 12.67
C TRP A 11 9.51 9.36 12.55
N GLU A 12 10.24 9.74 13.59
CA GLU A 12 11.71 9.78 13.58
C GLU A 12 12.32 8.41 13.29
N LYS A 13 11.77 7.35 13.89
CA LYS A 13 12.18 5.96 13.62
C LYS A 13 11.91 5.53 12.17
N ILE A 14 10.88 6.08 11.55
CA ILE A 14 10.57 5.86 10.13
C ILE A 14 11.53 6.67 9.26
N LYS A 15 11.72 7.95 9.58
CA LYS A 15 12.60 8.89 8.89
C LYS A 15 14.04 8.40 8.84
N SER A 16 14.55 7.84 9.95
CA SER A 16 15.91 7.30 10.05
C SER A 16 16.17 6.12 9.10
N LYS A 17 15.13 5.40 8.67
CA LYS A 17 15.23 4.32 7.67
C LYS A 17 15.15 4.81 6.23
N GLY A 18 14.82 6.09 6.03
CA GLY A 18 14.74 6.73 4.72
C GLY A 18 13.46 6.45 3.94
N LEU A 19 13.23 7.28 2.92
CA LEU A 19 12.06 7.24 2.05
C LEU A 19 11.93 5.91 1.32
N ILE A 20 13.02 5.37 0.76
CA ILE A 20 12.98 4.13 -0.03
C ILE A 20 12.47 2.96 0.82
N SER A 21 13.01 2.79 2.05
CA SER A 21 12.53 1.72 2.94
C SER A 21 11.06 1.91 3.32
N TYR A 22 10.59 3.15 3.44
CA TYR A 22 9.18 3.43 3.71
C TYR A 22 8.30 3.11 2.50
N LEU A 23 8.69 3.51 1.30
CA LEU A 23 7.96 3.21 0.07
C LEU A 23 7.86 1.72 -0.19
N ILE A 24 8.90 0.94 0.11
CA ILE A 24 8.83 -0.52 0.02
C ILE A 24 7.84 -1.08 1.05
N LYS A 25 7.96 -0.71 2.34
CA LYS A 25 7.14 -1.32 3.40
C LYS A 25 5.69 -0.85 3.40
N MET A 26 5.48 0.46 3.33
CA MET A 26 4.15 1.06 3.41
C MET A 26 3.54 1.27 2.02
N GLY A 27 4.34 1.66 1.03
CA GLY A 27 3.82 1.84 -0.33
C GLY A 27 3.53 0.49 -0.99
N LEU A 28 4.56 -0.32 -1.23
CA LEU A 28 4.45 -1.58 -1.96
C LEU A 28 3.72 -2.66 -1.15
N PHE A 29 4.24 -3.01 0.02
CA PHE A 29 3.72 -4.15 0.79
C PHE A 29 2.44 -3.88 1.54
N TYR A 30 2.17 -2.64 1.93
CA TYR A 30 0.91 -2.29 2.58
C TYR A 30 -0.10 -1.83 1.52
N HIS A 31 0.03 -0.62 0.97
CA HIS A 31 -0.96 -0.08 0.05
C HIS A 31 -1.10 -0.86 -1.27
N GLY A 32 0.02 -1.22 -1.91
CA GLY A 32 0.03 -1.96 -3.17
C GLY A 32 -0.55 -3.36 -3.01
N LEU A 33 -0.07 -4.13 -2.02
CA LEU A 33 -0.57 -5.48 -1.78
C LEU A 33 -2.06 -5.51 -1.43
N TYR A 34 -2.55 -4.60 -0.57
CA TYR A 34 -3.99 -4.53 -0.28
C TYR A 34 -4.80 -4.21 -1.53
N PHE A 35 -4.35 -3.24 -2.33
CA PHE A 35 -5.01 -2.92 -3.59
C PHE A 35 -5.05 -4.13 -4.52
N PHE A 36 -3.93 -4.84 -4.67
CA PHE A 36 -3.83 -6.05 -5.48
C PHE A 36 -4.81 -7.13 -5.00
N LEU A 37 -4.81 -7.44 -3.71
CA LEU A 37 -5.70 -8.45 -3.13
C LEU A 37 -7.18 -8.11 -3.33
N ILE A 38 -7.54 -6.83 -3.16
CA ILE A 38 -8.91 -6.38 -3.36
C ILE A 38 -9.33 -6.56 -4.83
N TRP A 39 -8.55 -6.04 -5.78
CA TRP A 39 -8.97 -6.01 -7.18
C TRP A 39 -8.79 -7.31 -7.94
N VAL A 40 -7.81 -8.12 -7.55
CA VAL A 40 -7.49 -9.40 -8.21
C VAL A 40 -8.25 -10.55 -7.57
N PHE A 41 -8.48 -10.53 -6.26
CA PHE A 41 -9.14 -11.65 -5.57
C PHE A 41 -10.51 -11.27 -5.03
N LEU A 42 -10.62 -10.22 -4.21
CA LEU A 42 -11.88 -9.93 -3.51
C LEU A 42 -13.00 -9.54 -4.48
N VAL A 43 -12.73 -8.64 -5.42
CA VAL A 43 -13.73 -8.18 -6.40
C VAL A 43 -14.19 -9.34 -7.30
N PRO A 44 -13.31 -10.15 -7.92
CA PRO A 44 -13.73 -11.34 -8.67
C PRO A 44 -14.47 -12.38 -7.84
N PHE A 45 -14.05 -12.59 -6.60
CA PHE A 45 -14.70 -13.51 -5.68
C PHE A 45 -16.15 -13.09 -5.39
N ILE A 46 -16.38 -11.80 -5.12
CA ILE A 46 -17.73 -11.25 -4.95
C ILE A 46 -18.54 -11.39 -6.26
N ASN A 47 -17.94 -11.04 -7.40
CA ASN A 47 -18.62 -11.12 -8.70
C ASN A 47 -18.94 -12.55 -9.14
N SER A 48 -18.25 -13.54 -8.59
CA SER A 48 -18.47 -14.97 -8.85
C SER A 48 -19.37 -15.61 -7.80
N ASN A 49 -20.19 -14.82 -7.10
CA ASN A 49 -21.06 -15.29 -6.01
C ASN A 49 -20.29 -16.08 -4.93
N PHE A 50 -19.11 -15.60 -4.56
CA PHE A 50 -18.23 -16.22 -3.55
C PHE A 50 -17.72 -17.62 -3.93
N THR A 51 -17.61 -17.91 -5.24
CA THR A 51 -16.90 -19.10 -5.74
C THR A 51 -15.50 -18.75 -6.25
N SER A 52 -14.62 -19.75 -6.35
CA SER A 52 -13.25 -19.60 -6.86
C SER A 52 -13.13 -19.89 -8.37
N ASP A 53 -14.26 -20.03 -9.07
CA ASP A 53 -14.26 -20.39 -10.50
C ASP A 53 -13.60 -19.34 -11.38
N PHE A 54 -13.58 -18.08 -10.94
CA PHE A 54 -12.86 -17.00 -11.64
C PHE A 54 -11.37 -17.28 -11.82
N ILE A 55 -10.74 -18.09 -10.96
CA ILE A 55 -9.30 -18.41 -11.05
C ILE A 55 -8.99 -19.24 -12.30
N LYS A 56 -9.95 -20.06 -12.73
CA LYS A 56 -9.80 -20.94 -13.90
C LYS A 56 -9.96 -20.20 -15.23
N ASN A 57 -10.47 -18.96 -15.19
CA ASN A 57 -10.65 -18.14 -16.37
C ASN A 57 -9.28 -17.70 -16.92
N GLU A 58 -9.06 -17.82 -18.23
CA GLU A 58 -7.80 -17.41 -18.87
C GLU A 58 -7.48 -15.93 -18.64
N SER A 59 -8.52 -15.08 -18.62
CA SER A 59 -8.39 -13.65 -18.30
C SER A 59 -7.92 -13.37 -16.87
N PHE A 60 -7.95 -14.35 -15.96
CA PHE A 60 -7.42 -14.19 -14.61
C PHE A 60 -5.91 -14.00 -14.63
N LYS A 61 -5.18 -14.72 -15.49
CA LYS A 61 -3.73 -14.58 -15.62
C LYS A 61 -3.34 -13.19 -16.13
N GLU A 62 -4.07 -12.70 -17.13
CA GLU A 62 -3.91 -11.34 -17.68
C GLU A 62 -4.24 -10.27 -16.64
N ARG A 63 -5.31 -10.48 -15.85
CA ARG A 63 -5.65 -9.60 -14.74
C ARG A 63 -4.53 -9.58 -13.70
N VAL A 64 -3.99 -10.74 -13.31
CA VAL A 64 -2.89 -10.83 -12.34
C VAL A 64 -1.68 -10.02 -12.83
N SER A 65 -1.22 -10.24 -14.06
CA SER A 65 -0.04 -9.55 -14.59
C SER A 65 -0.26 -8.04 -14.70
N ALA A 66 -1.42 -7.60 -15.19
CA ALA A 66 -1.75 -6.17 -15.27
C ALA A 66 -1.82 -5.52 -13.88
N PHE A 67 -2.51 -6.14 -12.93
CA PHE A 67 -2.70 -5.57 -11.60
C PHE A 67 -1.46 -5.66 -10.71
N VAL A 68 -0.49 -6.54 -10.99
CA VAL A 68 0.82 -6.46 -10.33
C VAL A 68 1.46 -5.11 -10.63
N VAL A 69 1.55 -4.70 -11.91
CA VAL A 69 2.17 -3.43 -12.28
C VAL A 69 1.38 -2.24 -11.72
N VAL A 70 0.06 -2.25 -11.87
CA VAL A 70 -0.81 -1.18 -11.37
C VAL A 70 -0.72 -1.04 -9.85
N SER A 71 -0.67 -2.16 -9.12
CA SER A 71 -0.60 -2.13 -7.65
C SER A 71 0.73 -1.61 -7.12
N ILE A 72 1.84 -1.91 -7.80
CA ILE A 72 3.16 -1.34 -7.50
C ILE A 72 3.10 0.19 -7.66
N LEU A 73 2.63 0.67 -8.81
CA LEU A 73 2.54 2.11 -9.08
C LEU A 73 1.60 2.82 -8.09
N TYR A 74 0.42 2.25 -7.84
CA TYR A 74 -0.54 2.77 -6.89
C TYR A 74 0.04 2.83 -5.47
N GLY A 75 0.68 1.75 -5.02
CA GLY A 75 1.32 1.64 -3.72
C GLY A 75 2.42 2.67 -3.53
N LEU A 76 3.30 2.85 -4.52
CA LEU A 76 4.36 3.85 -4.48
C LEU A 76 3.80 5.28 -4.42
N CYS A 77 2.77 5.59 -5.21
CA CYS A 77 2.10 6.90 -5.19
C CYS A 77 1.51 7.21 -3.82
N LEU A 78 0.72 6.29 -3.24
CA LEU A 78 0.13 6.48 -1.91
C LEU A 78 1.19 6.54 -0.81
N GLY A 79 2.21 5.68 -0.89
CA GLY A 79 3.34 5.69 0.04
C GLY A 79 4.05 7.05 0.02
N TYR A 80 4.27 7.62 -1.17
CA TYR A 80 4.93 8.92 -1.31
C TYR A 80 4.06 10.06 -0.78
N ILE A 81 2.77 10.09 -1.10
CA ILE A 81 1.83 11.09 -0.57
C ILE A 81 1.78 11.01 0.96
N SER A 82 1.69 9.80 1.51
CA SER A 82 1.70 9.56 2.95
C SER A 82 2.98 10.06 3.62
N TRP A 83 4.15 9.77 3.04
CA TRP A 83 5.43 10.28 3.51
C TRP A 83 5.47 11.80 3.54
N ARG A 84 5.07 12.45 2.43
CA ARG A 84 5.05 13.92 2.34
C ARG A 84 4.09 14.56 3.34
N ASN A 85 2.97 13.91 3.62
CA ASN A 85 2.03 14.38 4.64
C ASN A 85 2.61 14.25 6.05
N LEU A 86 3.32 13.16 6.35
CA LEU A 86 4.02 13.01 7.63
C LEU A 86 5.14 14.05 7.78
N GLU A 87 5.93 14.26 6.72
CA GLU A 87 6.99 15.25 6.70
C GLU A 87 6.45 16.65 6.96
N LYS A 88 5.40 17.08 6.24
CA LYS A 88 4.74 18.38 6.48
C LYS A 88 4.19 18.50 7.91
N ARG A 89 3.59 17.44 8.45
CA ARG A 89 3.00 17.45 9.79
C ARG A 89 4.05 17.63 10.90
N TYR A 90 5.25 17.11 10.70
CA TYR A 90 6.33 17.13 11.70
C TYR A 90 7.46 18.12 11.35
N ALA A 91 7.38 18.83 10.22
CA ALA A 91 8.40 19.80 9.78
C ALA A 91 8.56 21.01 10.71
N HIS A 92 7.56 21.32 11.54
CA HIS A 92 7.60 22.44 12.49
C HIS A 92 8.03 22.05 13.90
N ILE A 93 8.17 20.74 14.17
CA ILE A 93 8.48 20.20 15.51
C ILE A 93 9.96 19.80 15.60
N ILE A 94 10.64 19.69 14.46
CA ILE A 94 12.07 19.40 14.30
C ILE A 94 12.72 20.64 13.70
#